data_AF-A0A1I0M6R5-F1
#
_entry.id   AF-A0A1I0M6R5-F1
#
_cell.length_a   1.000
_cell.length_b   1.000
_cell.length_c   1.000
_cell.angle_alpha   90.00
_cell.angle_beta   90.00
_cell.angle_gamma   90.00
#
_symmetry.space_group_name_H-M   'P 1'
#
loop_
_entity.id
_entity.type
_entity.pdbx_description
1 polymer ?
#
loop_
_entity_poly.entity_id
_entity_poly.type
_entity_poly.pdbx_seq_one_letter_code
_entity_poly.pdbx_strand_id
1 'polypeptide(L)'
;MKKSKSILLGTLGVIGGLGLSFIVIAGFIGMKARNGDAVLKKEFEAYYPEDEFSNVQSMMKTQEPVLEMDSARFPGKKIRVTRRDGEIVSNYPAYIHGDAISDYYVDIADDFIDCDNMRANWCGSELGFVSYFPLEDISDEEFIDRYVDNYEFHLSLYYDEFPSREEIQADLTELAGSLDSPCYIGVFLYHTGDTDEDNCECSYFCTVDENNNCTITVNEYHVTLEDQDI
;
A
#
# COMPACT_ATOMS: atom_id res chain seq x y z
N MET A 1 77.27 -38.86 -16.40
CA MET A 1 76.86 -37.66 -15.65
C MET A 1 76.70 -36.49 -16.60
N LYS A 2 75.47 -36.08 -16.91
CA LYS A 2 75.17 -34.81 -17.58
C LYS A 2 74.02 -34.15 -16.81
N LYS A 3 74.31 -33.00 -16.19
CA LYS A 3 73.32 -32.12 -15.56
C LYS A 3 72.60 -31.36 -16.66
N SER A 4 71.27 -31.43 -16.72
CA SER A 4 70.45 -30.51 -17.52
C SER A 4 69.73 -29.54 -16.59
N LYS A 5 69.75 -28.27 -16.98
CA LYS A 5 69.23 -27.11 -16.24
C LYS A 5 67.71 -26.96 -16.47
N SER A 6 67.08 -26.42 -15.43
CA SER A 6 65.71 -25.91 -15.32
C SER A 6 65.28 -24.93 -16.43
N ILE A 7 64.00 -25.00 -16.84
CA ILE A 7 63.18 -23.82 -17.18
C ILE A 7 61.79 -24.03 -16.60
N LEU A 8 61.46 -23.20 -15.61
CA LEU A 8 60.13 -22.97 -15.05
C LEU A 8 59.38 -22.08 -16.07
N LEU A 9 58.30 -22.58 -16.65
CA LEU A 9 57.43 -21.84 -17.58
C LEU A 9 56.12 -21.50 -16.86
N GLY A 10 55.73 -20.24 -16.99
CA GLY A 10 54.91 -19.52 -16.03
C GLY A 10 53.45 -19.92 -15.96
N THR A 11 52.95 -20.03 -14.74
CA THR A 11 51.54 -19.87 -14.38
C THR A 11 51.26 -18.38 -14.14
N LEU A 12 51.23 -17.60 -15.23
CA LEU A 12 50.76 -16.21 -15.23
C LEU A 12 49.81 -16.04 -16.40
N GLY A 13 48.53 -16.35 -16.19
CA GLY A 13 47.53 -16.19 -17.25
C GLY A 13 46.18 -16.84 -17.03
N VAL A 14 45.59 -16.81 -15.82
CA VAL A 14 44.19 -17.26 -15.62
C VAL A 14 43.35 -16.27 -14.76
N ILE A 15 43.89 -15.10 -14.39
CA ILE A 15 43.14 -14.15 -13.54
C ILE A 15 42.32 -13.12 -14.37
N GLY A 16 42.62 -12.95 -15.67
CA GLY A 16 41.91 -11.98 -16.52
C GLY A 16 40.55 -12.45 -17.08
N GLY A 17 40.28 -13.76 -17.08
CA GLY A 17 39.07 -14.32 -17.72
C GLY A 17 37.80 -14.26 -16.86
N LEU A 18 37.94 -14.39 -15.54
CA LEU A 18 36.79 -14.42 -14.63
C LEU A 18 36.25 -13.01 -14.35
N GLY A 19 37.10 -12.00 -14.15
CA GLY A 19 36.65 -10.62 -13.89
C GLY A 19 35.87 -9.99 -15.05
N LEU A 20 36.30 -10.23 -16.30
CA LEU A 20 35.62 -9.72 -17.49
C LEU A 20 34.27 -10.43 -17.75
N SER A 21 34.16 -11.72 -17.44
CA SER A 21 32.91 -12.45 -17.62
C SER A 21 31.84 -12.05 -16.60
N PHE A 22 32.21 -11.75 -15.34
CA PHE A 22 31.26 -11.20 -14.36
C PHE A 22 30.75 -9.80 -14.73
N ILE A 23 31.61 -8.91 -15.25
CA ILE A 23 31.19 -7.56 -15.67
C ILE A 23 30.23 -7.62 -16.86
N VAL A 24 30.47 -8.51 -17.83
CA VAL A 24 29.60 -8.67 -18.99
C VAL A 24 28.24 -9.26 -18.58
N ILE A 25 28.21 -10.28 -17.72
CA ILE A 25 26.95 -10.88 -17.24
C ILE A 25 26.13 -9.88 -16.43
N ALA A 26 26.76 -9.13 -15.51
CA ALA A 26 26.09 -8.07 -14.75
C ALA A 26 25.56 -6.96 -15.67
N GLY A 27 26.33 -6.57 -16.70
CA GLY A 27 25.90 -5.62 -17.73
C GLY A 27 24.68 -6.10 -18.52
N PHE A 28 24.66 -7.37 -18.94
CA PHE A 28 23.52 -7.95 -19.66
C PHE A 28 22.27 -8.09 -18.80
N ILE A 29 22.40 -8.46 -17.52
CA ILE A 29 21.28 -8.53 -16.58
C ILE A 29 20.71 -7.12 -16.34
N GLY A 30 21.57 -6.14 -16.09
CA GLY A 30 21.15 -4.73 -15.92
C GLY A 30 20.49 -4.13 -17.16
N MET A 31 20.98 -4.45 -18.37
CA MET A 31 20.35 -4.02 -19.63
C MET A 31 19.00 -4.68 -19.88
N LYS A 32 18.84 -5.97 -19.56
CA LYS A 32 17.55 -6.67 -19.67
C LYS A 32 16.52 -6.13 -18.68
N ALA A 33 16.91 -5.86 -17.44
CA ALA A 33 16.03 -5.27 -16.43
C ALA A 33 15.53 -3.89 -16.88
N ARG A 34 16.45 -3.00 -17.31
CA ARG A 34 16.09 -1.66 -17.81
C ARG A 34 15.16 -1.67 -19.02
N ASN A 35 15.32 -2.66 -19.92
CA ASN A 35 14.42 -2.81 -21.05
C ASN A 35 13.03 -3.31 -20.61
N GLY A 36 12.96 -4.19 -19.61
CA GLY A 36 11.70 -4.64 -19.02
C GLY A 36 10.94 -3.49 -18.36
N ASP A 37 11.63 -2.69 -17.55
CA ASP A 37 11.06 -1.52 -16.88
C ASP A 37 10.51 -0.49 -17.89
N ALA A 38 11.26 -0.21 -18.96
CA ALA A 38 10.83 0.73 -20.00
C ALA A 38 9.62 0.23 -20.79
N VAL A 39 9.52 -1.08 -21.05
CA VAL A 39 8.35 -1.69 -21.69
C VAL A 39 7.14 -1.62 -20.77
N LEU A 40 7.29 -2.03 -19.50
CA LEU A 40 6.21 -2.01 -18.52
C LEU A 40 5.69 -0.59 -18.27
N LYS A 41 6.59 0.39 -18.16
CA LYS A 41 6.23 1.81 -18.05
C LYS A 41 5.37 2.25 -19.25
N LYS A 42 5.83 1.96 -20.46
CA LYS A 42 5.13 2.39 -21.68
C LYS A 42 3.74 1.73 -21.80
N GLU A 43 3.62 0.48 -21.41
CA GLU A 43 2.33 -0.22 -21.39
C GLU A 43 1.40 0.39 -20.35
N PHE A 44 1.88 0.67 -19.15
CA PHE A 44 1.12 1.36 -18.11
C PHE A 44 0.68 2.77 -18.54
N GLU A 45 1.58 3.56 -19.14
CA GLU A 45 1.28 4.89 -19.70
C GLU A 45 0.21 4.85 -20.81
N ALA A 46 0.01 3.70 -21.45
CA ALA A 46 -1.06 3.56 -22.44
C ALA A 46 -2.46 3.46 -21.81
N TYR A 47 -2.55 3.06 -20.53
CA TYR A 47 -3.81 3.05 -19.78
C TYR A 47 -4.19 4.43 -19.25
N TYR A 48 -3.19 5.25 -18.86
CA TYR A 48 -3.41 6.59 -18.28
C TYR A 48 -2.62 7.66 -19.05
N PRO A 49 -3.00 7.95 -20.31
CA PRO A 49 -2.29 8.91 -21.16
C PRO A 49 -2.38 10.37 -20.67
N GLU A 50 -3.27 10.66 -19.73
CA GLU A 50 -3.50 11.98 -19.14
C GLU A 50 -2.55 12.34 -18.00
N ASP A 51 -1.80 11.37 -17.47
CA ASP A 51 -0.82 11.60 -16.40
C ASP A 51 0.62 11.45 -16.90
N GLU A 52 1.55 12.14 -16.24
CA GLU A 52 2.97 12.10 -16.54
C GLU A 52 3.71 11.33 -15.45
N PHE A 53 4.38 10.24 -15.84
CA PHE A 53 5.11 9.38 -14.91
C PHE A 53 6.62 9.57 -15.00
N SER A 54 7.25 9.84 -13.86
CA SER A 54 8.67 10.18 -13.75
C SER A 54 9.39 9.38 -12.66
N ASN A 55 10.70 9.60 -12.48
CA ASN A 55 11.53 9.00 -11.42
C ASN A 55 11.41 7.48 -11.28
N VAL A 56 11.63 6.80 -12.41
CA VAL A 56 11.48 5.35 -12.54
C VAL A 56 12.57 4.62 -11.75
N GLN A 57 12.17 3.82 -10.77
CA GLN A 57 13.05 2.96 -9.98
C GLN A 57 12.54 1.52 -10.02
N SER A 58 13.42 0.61 -10.46
CA SER A 58 13.16 -0.82 -10.34
C SER A 58 13.47 -1.28 -8.92
N MET A 59 12.51 -1.94 -8.29
CA MET A 59 12.62 -2.46 -6.93
C MET A 59 12.47 -3.97 -6.95
N MET A 60 13.48 -4.67 -6.41
CA MET A 60 13.32 -6.06 -5.98
C MET A 60 12.93 -6.07 -4.51
N LYS A 61 11.69 -5.65 -4.21
CA LYS A 61 11.15 -5.71 -2.84
C LYS A 61 10.50 -7.04 -2.52
N THR A 62 10.11 -7.82 -3.53
CA THR A 62 9.50 -9.16 -3.42
C THR A 62 10.09 -10.10 -4.49
N GLN A 63 9.59 -11.34 -4.59
CA GLN A 63 10.00 -12.30 -5.63
C GLN A 63 9.68 -11.82 -7.07
N GLU A 64 8.96 -10.71 -7.22
CA GLU A 64 8.56 -10.13 -8.50
C GLU A 64 9.16 -8.73 -8.69
N PRO A 65 9.63 -8.39 -9.91
CA PRO A 65 10.14 -7.06 -10.21
C PRO A 65 9.01 -6.02 -10.16
N VAL A 66 9.13 -5.03 -9.27
CA VAL A 66 8.18 -3.93 -9.15
C VAL A 66 8.81 -2.66 -9.71
N LEU A 67 8.08 -2.00 -10.60
CA LEU A 67 8.39 -0.68 -11.10
C LEU A 67 7.76 0.37 -10.19
N GLU A 68 8.57 1.23 -9.58
CA GLU A 68 8.10 2.39 -8.80
C GLU A 68 8.32 3.68 -9.61
N MET A 69 7.34 4.57 -9.63
CA MET A 69 7.38 5.86 -10.33
C MET A 69 6.57 6.93 -9.60
N ASP A 70 6.85 8.19 -9.94
CA ASP A 70 6.11 9.36 -9.46
C ASP A 70 5.04 9.76 -10.48
N SER A 71 3.85 10.12 -9.99
CA SER A 71 2.73 10.67 -10.76
C SER A 71 2.69 12.19 -10.62
N ALA A 72 2.44 12.90 -11.73
CA ALA A 72 2.20 14.35 -11.70
C ALA A 72 0.81 14.68 -11.14
N ARG A 73 -0.19 13.83 -11.42
CA ARG A 73 -1.56 13.93 -10.91
C ARG A 73 -1.66 13.69 -9.41
N PHE A 74 -0.83 12.81 -8.85
CA PHE A 74 -0.82 12.46 -7.41
C PHE A 74 0.55 12.75 -6.77
N PRO A 75 0.91 14.02 -6.52
CA PRO A 75 2.21 14.40 -5.98
C PRO A 75 2.51 13.74 -4.62
N GLY A 76 3.74 13.23 -4.48
CA GLY A 76 4.21 12.60 -3.24
C GLY A 76 3.76 11.15 -3.04
N LYS A 77 2.82 10.65 -3.85
CA LYS A 77 2.42 9.24 -3.85
C LYS A 77 3.34 8.43 -4.77
N LYS A 78 3.68 7.20 -4.36
CA LYS A 78 4.50 6.28 -5.14
C LYS A 78 3.61 5.31 -5.90
N ILE A 79 3.68 5.38 -7.22
CA ILE A 79 2.95 4.46 -8.10
C ILE A 79 3.81 3.22 -8.29
N ARG A 80 3.24 2.06 -7.96
CA ARG A 80 3.89 0.75 -8.06
C ARG A 80 3.16 -0.08 -9.09
N VAL A 81 3.92 -0.68 -10.00
CA VAL A 81 3.40 -1.48 -11.11
C VAL A 81 4.20 -2.77 -11.20
N THR A 82 3.52 -3.88 -11.39
CA THR A 82 4.14 -5.18 -11.69
C THR A 82 3.29 -5.96 -12.68
N ARG A 83 3.82 -7.09 -13.15
CA ARG A 83 3.05 -8.08 -13.90
C ARG A 83 2.77 -9.28 -13.03
N ARG A 84 1.49 -9.64 -12.91
CA ARG A 84 1.05 -10.84 -12.20
C ARG A 84 0.14 -11.64 -13.10
N ASP A 85 0.43 -12.93 -13.26
CA ASP A 85 -0.34 -13.85 -14.11
C ASP A 85 -0.61 -13.36 -15.55
N GLY A 86 0.29 -12.53 -16.08
CA GLY A 86 0.20 -11.96 -17.43
C GLY A 86 -0.47 -10.57 -17.51
N GLU A 87 -1.09 -10.12 -16.43
CA GLU A 87 -1.79 -8.83 -16.33
C GLU A 87 -0.91 -7.77 -15.68
N ILE A 88 -1.14 -6.51 -16.01
CA ILE A 88 -0.48 -5.38 -15.34
C ILE A 88 -1.37 -4.97 -14.18
N VAL A 89 -0.78 -4.93 -12.98
CA VAL A 89 -1.45 -4.54 -11.75
C VAL A 89 -0.75 -3.34 -11.11
N SER A 90 -1.52 -2.48 -10.45
CA SER A 90 -1.00 -1.27 -9.83
C SER A 90 -1.85 -0.78 -8.66
N ASN A 91 -1.25 0.02 -7.78
CA ASN A 91 -1.97 0.85 -6.82
C ASN A 91 -2.49 2.17 -7.44
N TYR A 92 -2.34 2.42 -8.73
CA TYR A 92 -2.80 3.67 -9.36
C TYR A 92 -4.35 3.84 -9.38
N PRO A 93 -5.16 2.81 -9.74
CA PRO A 93 -6.62 2.92 -9.66
C PRO A 93 -7.12 3.37 -8.29
N ALA A 94 -6.46 2.90 -7.23
CA ALA A 94 -6.78 3.27 -5.87
C ALA A 94 -6.71 4.78 -5.60
N TYR A 95 -5.78 5.50 -6.25
CA TYR A 95 -5.68 6.95 -6.13
C TYR A 95 -6.72 7.69 -6.99
N ILE A 96 -7.18 7.07 -8.08
CA ILE A 96 -8.26 7.64 -8.91
C ILE A 96 -9.58 7.60 -8.15
N HIS A 97 -9.89 6.46 -7.51
CA HIS A 97 -11.18 6.20 -6.88
C HIS A 97 -11.19 6.51 -5.37
N GLY A 98 -10.08 6.98 -4.80
CA GLY A 98 -9.91 7.14 -3.36
C GLY A 98 -11.02 7.94 -2.68
N ASP A 99 -11.40 9.09 -3.25
CA ASP A 99 -12.45 9.95 -2.70
C ASP A 99 -13.81 9.23 -2.68
N ALA A 100 -14.18 8.55 -3.77
CA ALA A 100 -15.44 7.81 -3.86
C ALA A 100 -15.50 6.63 -2.87
N ILE A 101 -14.36 5.97 -2.62
CA ILE A 101 -14.24 4.90 -1.62
C ILE A 101 -14.41 5.48 -0.20
N SER A 102 -13.77 6.62 0.07
CA SER A 102 -13.92 7.31 1.35
C SER A 102 -15.37 7.72 1.59
N ASP A 103 -16.02 8.34 0.61
CA ASP A 103 -17.43 8.75 0.69
C ASP A 103 -18.35 7.54 0.92
N TYR A 104 -18.13 6.43 0.20
CA TYR A 104 -18.87 5.19 0.40
C TYR A 104 -18.80 4.66 1.84
N TYR A 105 -17.61 4.63 2.45
CA TYR A 105 -17.47 4.16 3.83
C TYR A 105 -18.06 5.12 4.86
N VAL A 106 -17.98 6.43 4.61
CA VAL A 106 -18.65 7.43 5.45
C VAL A 106 -20.16 7.23 5.39
N ASP A 107 -20.72 7.12 4.18
CA ASP A 107 -22.17 6.95 3.98
C ASP A 107 -22.72 5.70 4.69
N ILE A 108 -21.99 4.58 4.65
CA ILE A 108 -22.39 3.35 5.36
C ILE A 108 -22.28 3.53 6.88
N ALA A 109 -21.20 4.15 7.36
CA ALA A 109 -20.98 4.28 8.79
C ALA A 109 -21.90 5.32 9.46
N ASP A 110 -22.32 6.36 8.73
CA ASP A 110 -23.24 7.41 9.20
C ASP A 110 -24.63 6.84 9.60
N ASP A 111 -25.03 5.71 9.00
CA ASP A 111 -26.28 5.03 9.36
C ASP A 111 -26.23 4.38 10.77
N PHE A 112 -25.04 4.16 11.34
CA PHE A 112 -24.84 3.42 12.59
C PHE A 112 -24.12 4.21 13.68
N ILE A 113 -23.20 5.11 13.31
CA ILE A 113 -22.30 5.79 14.24
C ILE A 113 -22.66 7.28 14.29
N ASP A 114 -23.26 7.71 15.40
CA ASP A 114 -23.48 9.13 15.66
C ASP A 114 -22.15 9.79 16.09
N CYS A 115 -21.72 10.83 15.38
CA CYS A 115 -20.54 11.62 15.69
C CYS A 115 -20.63 13.04 15.11
N ASP A 116 -19.77 13.96 15.55
CA ASP A 116 -19.80 15.34 15.07
C ASP A 116 -19.20 15.48 13.66
N ASN A 117 -18.22 14.64 13.34
CA ASN A 117 -17.62 14.55 12.02
C ASN A 117 -16.99 13.18 11.82
N MET A 118 -17.02 12.70 10.57
CA MET A 118 -16.48 11.41 10.17
C MET A 118 -15.58 11.58 8.95
N ARG A 119 -14.46 10.85 8.95
CA ARG A 119 -13.62 10.71 7.76
C ARG A 119 -13.24 9.25 7.58
N ALA A 120 -13.34 8.75 6.37
CA ALA A 120 -12.80 7.44 6.02
C ALA A 120 -11.48 7.59 5.26
N ASN A 121 -10.48 6.82 5.69
CA ASN A 121 -9.24 6.63 4.97
C ASN A 121 -9.16 5.18 4.54
N TRP A 122 -8.89 4.95 3.26
CA TRP A 122 -8.67 3.62 2.75
C TRP A 122 -7.18 3.27 2.74
N CYS A 123 -6.80 2.29 3.56
CA CYS A 123 -5.40 1.92 3.78
C CYS A 123 -4.83 0.94 2.75
N GLY A 124 -5.66 0.46 1.82
CA GLY A 124 -5.27 -0.50 0.78
C GLY A 124 -4.11 -0.03 -0.12
N SER A 125 -3.83 1.28 -0.18
CA SER A 125 -2.78 1.87 -1.02
C SER A 125 -1.51 2.32 -0.26
N GLU A 126 -1.60 2.57 1.06
CA GLU A 126 -0.54 3.22 1.83
C GLU A 126 0.45 2.23 2.48
N LEU A 127 0.00 1.01 2.78
CA LEU A 127 0.84 -0.05 3.39
C LEU A 127 1.83 -0.73 2.41
N GLY A 128 2.08 -0.13 1.24
CA GLY A 128 3.35 -0.33 0.54
C GLY A 128 3.46 -1.57 -0.35
N PHE A 129 2.36 -2.28 -0.59
CA PHE A 129 2.32 -3.38 -1.55
C PHE A 129 1.54 -2.98 -2.79
N VAL A 130 1.85 -3.62 -3.92
CA VAL A 130 0.99 -3.55 -5.10
C VAL A 130 -0.37 -4.10 -4.65
N SER A 131 -1.30 -3.19 -4.37
CA SER A 131 -2.71 -3.51 -4.28
C SER A 131 -3.04 -4.13 -5.64
N TYR A 132 -3.48 -5.39 -5.66
CA TYR A 132 -3.51 -6.21 -6.87
C TYR A 132 -4.66 -5.79 -7.81
N PHE A 133 -4.80 -4.50 -8.09
CA PHE A 133 -5.83 -3.96 -8.95
C PHE A 133 -5.34 -4.00 -10.40
N PRO A 134 -6.02 -4.75 -11.28
CA PRO A 134 -5.90 -4.59 -12.71
C PRO A 134 -6.11 -3.12 -13.11
N LEU A 135 -5.46 -2.67 -14.18
CA LEU A 135 -5.60 -1.31 -14.71
C LEU A 135 -6.90 -1.07 -15.49
N GLU A 136 -7.93 -1.89 -15.25
CA GLU A 136 -9.17 -1.82 -16.00
C GLU A 136 -9.85 -0.46 -15.77
N ASP A 137 -10.35 0.15 -16.85
CA ASP A 137 -11.18 1.36 -16.78
C ASP A 137 -12.58 0.94 -16.33
N ILE A 138 -12.96 1.35 -15.12
CA ILE A 138 -14.21 1.00 -14.46
C ILE A 138 -14.78 2.22 -13.73
N SER A 139 -16.10 2.24 -13.47
CA SER A 139 -16.71 3.33 -12.69
C SER A 139 -16.35 3.23 -11.20
N ASP A 140 -16.58 4.29 -10.43
CA ASP A 140 -16.39 4.27 -8.98
C ASP A 140 -17.21 3.14 -8.33
N GLU A 141 -18.47 2.96 -8.74
CA GLU A 141 -19.34 1.91 -8.20
C GLU A 141 -18.82 0.51 -8.53
N GLU A 142 -18.34 0.29 -9.76
CA GLU A 142 -17.75 -0.97 -10.17
C GLU A 142 -16.39 -1.22 -9.48
N PHE A 143 -15.63 -0.16 -9.21
CA PHE A 143 -14.39 -0.26 -8.44
C PHE A 143 -14.68 -0.69 -7.00
N ILE A 144 -15.66 -0.05 -6.37
CA ILE A 144 -16.09 -0.37 -5.00
C ILE A 144 -16.54 -1.85 -4.91
N ASP A 145 -17.48 -2.26 -5.76
CA ASP A 145 -18.01 -3.63 -5.81
C ASP A 145 -16.92 -4.70 -6.01
N ARG A 146 -15.91 -4.42 -6.84
CA ARG A 146 -14.85 -5.39 -7.14
C ARG A 146 -13.74 -5.42 -6.09
N TYR A 147 -13.44 -4.31 -5.45
CA TYR A 147 -12.15 -4.09 -4.79
C TYR A 147 -12.21 -3.48 -3.40
N VAL A 148 -13.37 -3.07 -2.88
CA VAL A 148 -13.45 -2.42 -1.57
C VAL A 148 -13.94 -3.39 -0.50
N ASP A 149 -14.90 -4.26 -0.84
CA ASP A 149 -15.56 -5.18 0.09
C ASP A 149 -14.62 -6.18 0.79
N ASN A 150 -13.38 -6.38 0.32
CA ASN A 150 -12.42 -7.34 0.89
C ASN A 150 -11.21 -6.69 1.58
N TYR A 151 -11.24 -5.37 1.84
CA TYR A 151 -10.07 -4.63 2.28
C TYR A 151 -10.24 -3.95 3.65
N GLU A 152 -9.12 -3.46 4.14
CA GLU A 152 -9.00 -2.70 5.38
C GLU A 152 -9.37 -1.23 5.15
N PHE A 153 -10.32 -0.73 5.95
CA PHE A 153 -10.71 0.67 5.96
C PHE A 153 -10.67 1.26 7.36
N HIS A 154 -10.27 2.52 7.45
CA HIS A 154 -10.06 3.23 8.71
C HIS A 154 -11.01 4.42 8.80
N LEU A 155 -11.84 4.48 9.84
CA LEU A 155 -12.70 5.61 10.17
C LEU A 155 -12.04 6.46 11.25
N SER A 156 -11.94 7.76 11.00
CA SER A 156 -11.60 8.77 12.00
C SER A 156 -12.90 9.45 12.42
N LEU A 157 -13.29 9.24 13.68
CA LEU A 157 -14.51 9.78 14.27
C LEU A 157 -14.14 10.91 15.21
N TYR A 158 -14.81 12.05 15.05
CA TYR A 158 -14.55 13.23 15.86
C TYR A 158 -15.75 13.51 16.76
N TYR A 159 -15.47 13.75 18.04
CA TYR A 159 -16.46 13.99 19.09
C TYR A 159 -16.13 15.24 19.93
N ASP A 160 -17.13 16.04 20.28
CA ASP A 160 -17.09 17.05 21.34
C ASP A 160 -17.09 16.39 22.73
N GLU A 161 -17.86 15.31 22.89
CA GLU A 161 -17.92 14.47 24.09
C GLU A 161 -17.88 13.00 23.66
N PHE A 162 -16.87 12.26 24.14
CA PHE A 162 -16.71 10.87 23.72
C PHE A 162 -17.86 9.98 24.23
N PRO A 163 -18.42 9.12 23.37
CA PRO A 163 -19.36 8.10 23.79
C PRO A 163 -18.68 7.08 24.69
N SER A 164 -19.50 6.30 25.40
CA SER A 164 -18.99 5.18 26.18
C SER A 164 -18.40 4.09 25.27
N ARG A 165 -17.50 3.29 25.85
CA ARG A 165 -16.91 2.15 25.16
C ARG A 165 -17.98 1.17 24.68
N GLU A 166 -18.99 0.93 25.51
CA GLU A 166 -20.10 0.03 25.20
C GLU A 166 -20.93 0.53 24.01
N GLU A 167 -21.14 1.84 23.88
CA GLU A 167 -21.83 2.46 22.73
C GLU A 167 -21.02 2.24 21.45
N ILE A 168 -19.74 2.63 21.42
CA ILE A 168 -18.88 2.43 20.24
C ILE A 168 -18.81 0.95 19.84
N GLN A 169 -18.68 0.04 20.81
CA GLN A 169 -18.64 -1.39 20.50
C GLN A 169 -19.96 -1.91 19.92
N ALA A 170 -21.11 -1.39 20.38
CA ALA A 170 -22.41 -1.72 19.83
C ALA A 170 -22.52 -1.21 18.39
N ASP A 171 -22.21 0.05 18.14
CA ASP A 171 -22.30 0.68 16.82
C ASP A 171 -21.39 -0.03 15.80
N LEU A 172 -20.16 -0.36 16.20
CA LEU A 172 -19.23 -1.13 15.37
C LEU A 172 -19.72 -2.55 15.07
N THR A 173 -20.44 -3.16 16.01
CA THR A 173 -21.04 -4.49 15.79
C THR A 173 -22.20 -4.40 14.79
N GLU A 174 -23.01 -3.34 14.86
CA GLU A 174 -24.09 -3.10 13.89
C GLU A 174 -23.55 -2.80 12.50
N LEU A 175 -22.57 -1.90 12.38
CA LEU A 175 -21.85 -1.62 11.14
C LEU A 175 -21.22 -2.90 10.56
N ALA A 176 -20.51 -3.68 11.36
CA ALA A 176 -19.92 -4.94 10.89
C ALA A 176 -20.99 -5.94 10.39
N GLY A 177 -22.19 -5.93 10.99
CA GLY A 177 -23.31 -6.76 10.57
C GLY A 177 -23.94 -6.35 9.24
N SER A 178 -23.78 -5.10 8.80
CA SER A 178 -24.30 -4.59 7.54
C SER A 178 -23.38 -4.81 6.34
N LEU A 179 -22.12 -5.22 6.57
CA LEU A 179 -21.15 -5.46 5.52
C LEU A 179 -21.33 -6.87 4.93
N ASP A 180 -21.28 -6.96 3.60
CA ASP A 180 -21.53 -8.22 2.88
C ASP A 180 -20.28 -9.11 2.75
N SER A 181 -19.10 -8.62 3.20
CA SER A 181 -17.83 -9.31 3.01
C SER A 181 -16.89 -9.18 4.21
N PRO A 182 -15.97 -10.15 4.41
CA PRO A 182 -14.93 -10.07 5.43
C PRO A 182 -14.06 -8.84 5.21
N CYS A 183 -13.99 -7.99 6.22
CA CYS A 183 -13.19 -6.77 6.18
C CYS A 183 -12.52 -6.51 7.53
N TYR A 184 -11.62 -5.54 7.52
CA TYR A 184 -11.00 -5.02 8.73
C TYR A 184 -11.38 -3.55 8.87
N ILE A 185 -12.03 -3.23 9.99
CA ILE A 185 -12.46 -1.87 10.34
C ILE A 185 -11.51 -1.35 11.41
N GLY A 186 -10.71 -0.36 11.07
CA GLY A 186 -10.02 0.48 12.06
C GLY A 186 -10.88 1.68 12.39
N VAL A 187 -11.10 1.98 13.66
CA VAL A 187 -11.80 3.18 14.10
C VAL A 187 -10.94 3.93 15.08
N PHE A 188 -10.73 5.21 14.85
CA PHE A 188 -9.87 6.09 15.61
C PHE A 188 -10.71 7.24 16.15
N LEU A 189 -10.69 7.42 17.46
CA LEU A 189 -11.48 8.45 18.13
C LEU A 189 -10.63 9.68 18.38
N TYR A 190 -11.13 10.82 17.92
CA TYR A 190 -10.51 12.12 18.02
C TYR A 190 -11.45 13.12 18.71
N HIS A 191 -10.87 14.08 19.41
CA HIS A 191 -11.63 15.22 19.90
C HIS A 191 -11.74 16.29 18.81
N THR A 192 -12.90 16.88 18.58
CA THR A 192 -13.12 17.94 17.57
C THR A 192 -12.24 19.18 17.78
N GLY A 193 -11.94 19.47 19.04
CA GLY A 193 -11.05 20.57 19.46
C GLY A 193 -9.57 20.33 19.17
N ASP A 194 -9.16 19.11 18.84
CA ASP A 194 -7.78 18.79 18.51
C ASP A 194 -7.51 19.03 17.02
N THR A 195 -6.53 19.88 16.74
CA THR A 195 -6.08 20.14 15.37
C THR A 195 -5.01 19.13 14.90
N ASP A 196 -4.58 18.24 15.80
CA ASP A 196 -3.50 17.29 15.57
C ASP A 196 -4.07 15.87 15.61
N GLU A 197 -4.15 15.22 14.44
CA GLU A 197 -4.63 13.83 14.29
C GLU A 197 -3.67 12.80 14.93
N ASP A 198 -2.57 13.27 15.55
CA ASP A 198 -1.67 12.47 16.37
C ASP A 198 -2.21 12.22 17.80
N ASN A 199 -3.23 12.98 18.25
CA ASN A 199 -3.88 12.80 19.56
C ASN A 199 -5.09 11.87 19.49
N CYS A 200 -4.90 10.67 18.94
CA CYS A 200 -5.91 9.62 19.00
C CYS A 200 -6.09 9.14 20.45
N GLU A 201 -7.30 9.24 21.00
CA GLU A 201 -7.60 8.82 22.37
C GLU A 201 -7.67 7.28 22.47
N CYS A 202 -8.33 6.67 21.49
CA CYS A 202 -8.58 5.23 21.46
C CYS A 202 -8.76 4.75 20.03
N SER A 203 -8.32 3.52 19.78
CA SER A 203 -8.58 2.83 18.52
C SER A 203 -9.28 1.49 18.73
N TYR A 204 -10.24 1.21 17.86
CA TYR A 204 -11.00 -0.03 17.80
C TYR A 204 -10.69 -0.71 16.48
N PHE A 205 -10.41 -2.00 16.53
CA PHE A 205 -10.13 -2.81 15.35
C PHE A 205 -11.12 -3.97 15.31
N CYS A 206 -12.07 -3.93 14.40
CA CYS A 206 -13.02 -5.02 14.17
C CYS A 206 -12.56 -5.85 12.96
N THR A 207 -12.33 -7.14 13.20
CA THR A 207 -12.17 -8.12 12.12
C THR A 207 -13.51 -8.83 11.91
N VAL A 208 -14.07 -8.71 10.71
CA VAL A 208 -15.32 -9.36 10.30
C VAL A 208 -15.01 -10.67 9.58
N ASP A 209 -15.59 -11.78 10.03
CA ASP A 209 -15.44 -13.09 9.39
C ASP A 209 -16.46 -13.36 8.27
N GLU A 210 -16.35 -14.51 7.58
CA GLU A 210 -17.27 -14.92 6.50
C GLU A 210 -18.74 -15.13 6.94
N ASN A 211 -19.03 -15.06 8.24
CA ASN A 211 -20.38 -15.14 8.79
C ASN A 211 -20.82 -13.81 9.41
N ASN A 212 -20.13 -12.72 9.10
CA ASN A 212 -20.35 -11.38 9.64
C ASN A 212 -20.21 -11.30 11.17
N ASN A 213 -19.43 -12.19 11.78
CA ASN A 213 -19.07 -12.04 13.19
C ASN A 213 -17.91 -11.05 13.33
N CYS A 214 -18.12 -9.99 14.10
CA CYS A 214 -17.08 -9.04 14.45
C CYS A 214 -16.28 -9.49 15.68
N THR A 215 -14.96 -9.52 15.55
CA THR A 215 -14.04 -9.60 16.70
C THR A 215 -13.39 -8.25 16.92
N ILE A 216 -13.73 -7.58 18.03
CA ILE A 216 -13.20 -6.25 18.37
C ILE A 216 -11.96 -6.36 19.25
N THR A 217 -10.88 -5.71 18.82
CA THR A 217 -9.69 -5.41 19.62
C THR A 217 -9.68 -3.91 19.94
N VAL A 218 -9.40 -3.55 21.19
CA VAL A 218 -9.35 -2.16 21.64
C VAL A 218 -7.93 -1.82 22.07
N ASN A 219 -7.38 -0.74 21.51
CA ASN A 219 -6.08 -0.18 21.87
C ASN A 219 -6.30 1.23 22.42
N GLU A 220 -6.14 1.38 23.74
CA GLU A 220 -6.24 2.66 24.44
C GLU A 220 -4.88 3.36 24.41
N TYR A 221 -4.85 4.61 23.97
CA TYR A 221 -3.66 5.44 24.00
C TYR A 221 -3.78 6.38 25.19
N HIS A 222 -3.20 6.00 26.33
CA HIS A 222 -3.07 6.93 27.44
C HIS A 222 -2.03 8.01 27.08
N VAL A 223 -2.48 9.10 26.48
CA VAL A 223 -1.69 10.34 26.43
C VAL A 223 -1.79 10.96 27.82
N THR A 224 -0.86 10.60 28.71
CA THR A 224 -0.64 11.38 29.93
C THR A 224 -0.14 12.76 29.52
N LEU A 225 -1.03 13.74 29.43
CA LEU A 225 -0.73 15.16 29.24
C LEU A 225 0.01 15.81 30.44
N GLU A 226 0.60 15.03 31.35
CA GLU A 226 1.23 15.53 32.58
C GLU A 226 2.72 15.94 32.44
N ASP A 227 3.36 15.78 31.28
CA ASP A 227 4.83 16.02 31.14
C ASP A 227 5.25 16.99 30.02
N GLN A 228 4.39 17.93 29.62
CA GLN A 228 4.81 19.05 28.74
C GLN A 228 4.69 20.42 29.39
N ASP A 229 5.34 20.58 30.55
CA ASP A 229 5.95 21.87 30.91
C ASP A 229 7.37 21.91 30.30
N ILE A 230 7.51 22.48 29.10
CA ILE A 230 8.80 22.94 28.53
C ILE A 230 8.78 24.46 28.35
#